data_AF-A0A962SUZ2-F1
#
_entry.id   AF-A0A962SUZ2-F1
#
_cell.length_a   1.000
_cell.length_b   1.000
_cell.length_c   1.000
_cell.angle_alpha   90.00
_cell.angle_beta   90.00
_cell.angle_gamma   90.00
#
_symmetry.space_group_name_H-M   'P 1'
#
loop_
_entity.id
_entity.type
_entity.pdbx_description
1 polymer ?
#
loop_
_entity_poly.entity_id
_entity_poly.type
_entity_poly.pdbx_seq_one_letter_code
_entity_poly.pdbx_strand_id
1 'polypeptide(L)'
;MKRDCMFFVADSNMAETFKGFLTRRQFHQSLGCAAFTFDPLQDIRHAGGIYDTLHTQAGYLLRGYQTTHNKLVVAQDCSFSGSPGQASIRENLSGQLRSVGWADHAFIVLAIDPELEQWIWQDSVHVEAVLKHSRPPSLRERLEQQGQWPKGKSKPPLPKETLEAVIRNSRGLRRSSAIYGQISHKVSVKNCKDPEFQRLVAQLRAWFPLETPT
;
A
#
# COMPACT_ATOMS: atom_id res chain seq x y z
N MET A 1 -18.60 6.13 19.36
CA MET A 1 -17.50 7.01 18.91
C MET A 1 -16.96 6.44 17.60
N LYS A 2 -16.66 7.27 16.61
CA LYS A 2 -16.05 6.82 15.35
C LYS A 2 -14.55 6.54 15.54
N ARG A 3 -14.02 5.59 14.80
CA ARG A 3 -12.59 5.27 14.70
C ARG A 3 -11.88 6.28 13.79
N ASP A 4 -10.56 6.39 13.89
CA ASP A 4 -9.82 7.48 13.25
C ASP A 4 -9.78 7.34 11.72
N CYS A 5 -9.34 6.19 11.20
CA CYS A 5 -9.16 6.02 9.75
C CYS A 5 -9.36 4.57 9.32
N MET A 6 -10.22 4.36 8.33
CA MET A 6 -10.39 3.09 7.62
C MET A 6 -9.42 3.04 6.43
N PHE A 7 -8.85 1.86 6.17
CA PHE A 7 -8.08 1.54 4.97
C PHE A 7 -8.81 0.42 4.20
N PHE A 8 -9.35 0.75 3.03
CA PHE A 8 -10.00 -0.23 2.15
C PHE A 8 -9.19 -0.38 0.87
N VAL A 9 -8.75 -1.60 0.59
CA VAL A 9 -7.76 -1.84 -0.47
C VAL A 9 -8.21 -2.91 -1.46
N ALA A 10 -7.58 -2.99 -2.63
CA ALA A 10 -8.04 -3.88 -3.69
C ALA A 10 -7.86 -5.36 -3.36
N ASP A 11 -6.80 -5.74 -2.64
CA ASP A 11 -6.51 -7.14 -2.36
C ASP A 11 -5.77 -7.37 -1.02
N SER A 12 -5.53 -8.65 -0.72
CA SER A 12 -4.83 -9.07 0.49
C SER A 12 -3.35 -8.69 0.56
N ASN A 13 -2.64 -8.54 -0.56
CA ASN A 13 -1.24 -8.09 -0.57
C ASN A 13 -1.15 -6.62 -0.16
N MET A 14 -2.07 -5.80 -0.67
CA MET A 14 -2.21 -4.41 -0.22
C MET A 14 -2.55 -4.37 1.27
N ALA A 15 -3.51 -5.17 1.71
CA ALA A 15 -3.94 -5.17 3.10
C ALA A 15 -2.77 -5.51 4.05
N GLU A 16 -2.02 -6.56 3.73
CA GLU A 16 -0.84 -6.93 4.52
C GLU A 16 0.24 -5.85 4.47
N THR A 17 0.43 -5.16 3.34
CA THR A 17 1.40 -4.04 3.24
C THR A 17 1.04 -2.86 4.15
N PHE A 18 -0.20 -2.38 4.10
CA PHE A 18 -0.66 -1.31 4.97
C PHE A 18 -0.62 -1.72 6.44
N LYS A 19 -1.08 -2.94 6.76
CA LYS A 19 -0.99 -3.51 8.11
C LYS A 19 0.46 -3.56 8.60
N GLY A 20 1.38 -4.11 7.80
CA GLY A 20 2.78 -4.23 8.16
C GLY A 20 3.41 -2.88 8.46
N PHE A 21 3.07 -1.84 7.67
CA PHE A 21 3.53 -0.48 7.88
C PHE A 21 2.91 0.19 9.13
N LEU A 22 1.58 0.18 9.26
CA LEU A 22 0.83 0.91 10.29
C LEU A 22 0.88 0.26 11.68
N THR A 23 1.30 -1.00 11.78
CA THR A 23 1.51 -1.68 13.07
C THR A 23 2.93 -1.53 13.61
N ARG A 24 3.82 -0.80 12.92
CA ARG A 24 5.16 -0.51 13.42
C ARG A 24 5.08 0.40 14.63
N ARG A 25 5.95 0.14 15.61
CA ARG A 25 6.14 1.05 16.74
C ARG A 25 6.50 2.43 16.20
N GLN A 26 5.74 3.44 16.63
CA GLN A 26 5.92 4.84 16.22
C GLN A 26 5.84 5.08 14.70
N PHE A 27 4.98 4.34 13.98
CA PHE A 27 4.77 4.54 12.54
C PHE A 27 4.47 6.02 12.18
N HIS A 28 3.73 6.72 13.05
CA HIS A 28 3.38 8.13 12.90
C HIS A 28 4.60 9.06 12.83
N GLN A 29 5.71 8.73 13.51
CA GLN A 29 6.97 9.50 13.39
C GLN A 29 7.60 9.34 12.00
N SER A 30 7.50 8.15 11.40
CA SER A 30 7.98 7.91 10.03
C SER A 30 7.11 8.65 9.00
N LEU A 31 5.81 8.80 9.30
CA LEU A 31 4.89 9.61 8.51
C LEU A 31 5.06 11.11 8.78
N GLY A 32 5.58 11.52 9.93
CA GLY A 32 5.63 12.92 10.35
C GLY A 32 4.24 13.49 10.67
N CYS A 33 3.36 12.66 11.24
CA CYS A 33 2.01 13.03 11.66
C CYS A 33 1.84 12.72 13.16
N ALA A 34 0.76 13.23 13.78
CA ALA A 34 0.36 12.79 15.11
C ALA A 34 -0.04 11.30 15.11
N ALA A 35 0.02 10.69 16.29
CA ALA A 35 -0.48 9.34 16.47
C ALA A 35 -2.00 9.30 16.28
N PHE A 36 -2.50 8.24 15.65
CA PHE A 36 -3.93 7.92 15.56
C PHE A 36 -4.13 6.45 15.92
N THR A 37 -5.34 6.12 16.36
CA THR A 37 -5.74 4.77 16.74
C THR A 37 -5.86 3.91 15.50
N PHE A 38 -5.16 2.79 15.49
CA PHE A 38 -5.21 1.81 14.41
C PHE A 38 -5.24 0.39 14.98
N ASP A 39 -6.30 -0.34 14.67
CA ASP A 39 -6.46 -1.77 14.90
C ASP A 39 -6.63 -2.45 13.53
N PRO A 40 -5.67 -3.26 13.06
CA PRO A 40 -5.78 -3.91 11.77
C PRO A 40 -6.97 -4.88 11.66
N LEU A 41 -7.62 -5.30 12.75
CA LEU A 41 -8.83 -6.12 12.65
C LEU A 41 -10.08 -5.29 12.35
N GLN A 42 -10.05 -3.99 12.59
CA GLN A 42 -11.20 -3.09 12.45
C GLN A 42 -11.01 -2.06 11.34
N ASP A 43 -9.78 -1.55 11.19
CA ASP A 43 -9.43 -0.42 10.35
C ASP A 43 -8.83 -0.82 9.00
N ILE A 44 -8.76 -2.12 8.68
CA ILE A 44 -8.39 -2.59 7.35
C ILE A 44 -9.36 -3.62 6.79
N ARG A 45 -9.75 -3.44 5.54
CA ARG A 45 -10.49 -4.42 4.74
C ARG A 45 -9.95 -4.39 3.32
N HIS A 46 -10.17 -5.48 2.60
CA HIS A 46 -9.90 -5.53 1.17
C HIS A 46 -11.13 -6.06 0.44
N ALA A 47 -11.23 -5.73 -0.85
CA ALA A 47 -12.16 -6.41 -1.73
C ALA A 47 -11.72 -7.89 -1.85
N GLY A 48 -12.56 -8.81 -1.38
CA GLY A 48 -12.19 -10.23 -1.23
C GLY A 48 -13.07 -11.19 -2.01
N GLY A 49 -14.25 -10.76 -2.45
CA GLY A 49 -15.17 -11.57 -3.24
C GLY A 49 -14.83 -11.61 -4.73
N ILE A 50 -15.19 -12.72 -5.38
CA ILE A 50 -15.12 -12.88 -6.86
C ILE A 50 -15.87 -11.77 -7.60
N TYR A 51 -16.89 -11.17 -6.95
CA TYR A 51 -17.70 -10.08 -7.47
C TYR A 51 -17.35 -8.71 -6.90
N ASP A 52 -16.50 -8.65 -5.86
CA ASP A 52 -16.11 -7.41 -5.20
C ASP A 52 -15.02 -6.74 -6.02
N THR A 53 -15.45 -5.88 -6.93
CA THR A 53 -14.54 -5.13 -7.79
C THR A 53 -14.45 -3.71 -7.27
N LEU A 54 -13.43 -3.41 -6.46
CA LEU A 54 -13.29 -2.11 -5.81
C LEU A 54 -13.44 -0.95 -6.80
N HIS A 55 -12.82 -1.05 -7.98
CA HIS A 55 -12.91 -0.04 -9.03
C HIS A 55 -14.35 0.33 -9.44
N THR A 56 -15.26 -0.64 -9.52
CA THR A 56 -16.62 -0.46 -10.05
C THR A 56 -17.70 -0.47 -8.95
N GLN A 57 -17.39 -0.93 -7.75
CA GLN A 57 -18.35 -1.13 -6.66
C GLN A 57 -17.96 -0.48 -5.33
N ALA A 58 -16.97 0.42 -5.31
CA ALA A 58 -16.55 1.13 -4.10
C ALA A 58 -17.71 1.74 -3.33
N GLY A 59 -18.69 2.37 -4.01
CA GLY A 59 -19.85 2.96 -3.33
C GLY A 59 -20.64 1.90 -2.54
N TYR A 60 -20.90 0.75 -3.14
CA TYR A 60 -21.59 -0.36 -2.50
C TYR A 60 -20.80 -0.95 -1.33
N LEU A 61 -19.49 -1.18 -1.53
CA LEU A 61 -18.61 -1.78 -0.52
C LEU A 61 -18.36 -0.86 0.67
N LEU A 62 -18.35 0.46 0.45
CA LEU A 62 -17.94 1.46 1.44
C LEU A 62 -19.12 2.21 2.07
N ARG A 63 -20.35 1.90 1.66
CA ARG A 63 -21.55 2.43 2.31
C ARG A 63 -21.61 1.98 3.77
N GLY A 64 -21.89 2.92 4.66
CA GLY A 64 -22.01 2.68 6.10
C GLY A 64 -20.70 2.91 6.88
N TYR A 65 -19.52 2.79 6.25
CA TYR A 65 -18.25 3.04 6.95
C TYR A 65 -18.09 4.50 7.40
N GLN A 66 -18.77 5.45 6.77
CA GLN A 66 -18.83 6.84 7.22
C GLN A 66 -19.50 6.99 8.59
N THR A 67 -20.27 6.00 9.05
CA THR A 67 -20.88 6.00 10.39
C THR A 67 -19.93 5.46 11.46
N THR A 68 -18.90 4.70 11.08
CA THR A 68 -17.97 4.02 11.99
C THR A 68 -16.57 4.62 11.99
N HIS A 69 -16.16 5.32 10.93
CA HIS A 69 -14.83 5.91 10.78
C HIS A 69 -14.90 7.38 10.39
N ASN A 70 -13.93 8.16 10.85
CA ASN A 70 -13.81 9.59 10.53
C ASN A 70 -13.16 9.80 9.15
N LYS A 71 -12.12 9.03 8.84
CA LYS A 71 -11.35 9.12 7.59
C LYS A 71 -11.37 7.79 6.83
N LEU A 72 -11.14 7.85 5.52
CA LEU A 72 -11.07 6.70 4.64
C LEU A 72 -9.92 6.83 3.63
N VAL A 73 -9.04 5.85 3.61
CA VAL A 73 -8.08 5.62 2.53
C VAL A 73 -8.61 4.49 1.67
N VAL A 74 -8.79 4.75 0.38
CA VAL A 74 -9.06 3.70 -0.62
C VAL A 74 -7.81 3.54 -1.48
N ALA A 75 -7.30 2.31 -1.62
CA ALA A 75 -6.14 2.04 -2.48
C ALA A 75 -6.42 0.95 -3.52
N GLN A 76 -6.14 1.27 -4.77
CA GLN A 76 -6.36 0.41 -5.93
C GLN A 76 -5.11 0.41 -6.82
N ASP A 77 -4.64 -0.76 -7.25
CA ASP A 77 -3.61 -0.84 -8.29
C ASP A 77 -4.21 -0.53 -9.67
N CYS A 78 -3.39 0.08 -10.54
CA CYS A 78 -3.74 0.34 -11.93
C CYS A 78 -3.44 -0.84 -12.85
N SER A 79 -2.58 -1.78 -12.43
CA SER A 79 -2.17 -2.96 -13.20
C SER A 79 -3.21 -4.08 -13.16
N PHE A 80 -4.33 -3.90 -13.88
CA PHE A 80 -5.31 -4.94 -14.16
C PHE A 80 -5.83 -4.85 -15.60
N SER A 81 -6.32 -5.98 -16.12
CA SER A 81 -6.86 -6.04 -17.48
C SER A 81 -8.05 -5.10 -17.65
N GLY A 82 -8.02 -4.24 -18.67
CA GLY A 82 -9.07 -3.25 -18.92
C GLY A 82 -9.02 -2.02 -18.01
N SER A 83 -7.91 -1.80 -17.29
CA SER A 83 -7.71 -0.60 -16.48
C SER A 83 -7.88 0.68 -17.30
N PRO A 84 -8.75 1.63 -16.87
CA PRO A 84 -8.98 2.89 -17.59
C PRO A 84 -7.90 3.94 -17.30
N GLY A 85 -6.82 3.56 -16.62
CA GLY A 85 -5.72 4.42 -16.21
C GLY A 85 -5.96 5.13 -14.87
N GLN A 86 -4.86 5.61 -14.30
CA GLN A 86 -4.80 6.17 -12.94
C GLN A 86 -5.81 7.30 -12.68
N ALA A 87 -5.92 8.26 -13.60
CA ALA A 87 -6.82 9.42 -13.45
C ALA A 87 -8.29 8.99 -13.41
N SER A 88 -8.70 8.13 -14.34
CA SER A 88 -10.07 7.60 -14.42
C SER A 88 -10.43 6.77 -13.20
N ILE A 89 -9.51 5.93 -12.70
CA ILE A 89 -9.71 5.16 -11.46
C ILE A 89 -10.00 6.10 -10.29
N ARG A 90 -9.18 7.15 -10.12
CA ARG A 90 -9.34 8.11 -9.03
C ARG A 90 -10.68 8.84 -9.10
N GLU A 91 -11.05 9.34 -10.27
CA GLU A 91 -12.30 10.09 -10.44
C GLU A 91 -13.51 9.20 -10.21
N ASN A 92 -13.54 8.00 -10.81
CA ASN A 92 -14.66 7.06 -10.67
C ASN A 92 -14.86 6.62 -9.22
N LEU A 93 -13.78 6.25 -8.53
CA LEU A 93 -13.85 5.86 -7.12
C LEU A 93 -14.30 7.03 -6.24
N SER A 94 -13.77 8.24 -6.46
CA SER A 94 -14.15 9.43 -5.70
C SER A 94 -15.62 9.79 -5.92
N GLY A 95 -16.11 9.70 -7.16
CA GLY A 95 -17.52 9.92 -7.50
C GLY A 95 -18.44 8.92 -6.80
N GLN A 96 -18.06 7.63 -6.77
CA GLN A 96 -18.82 6.62 -6.03
C GLN A 96 -18.86 6.91 -4.52
N LEU A 97 -17.73 7.28 -3.90
CA LEU A 97 -17.68 7.62 -2.47
C LEU A 97 -18.58 8.82 -2.13
N ARG A 98 -18.54 9.87 -2.96
CA ARG A 98 -19.45 11.02 -2.81
C ARG A 98 -20.91 10.60 -2.89
N SER A 99 -21.26 9.72 -3.84
CA SER A 99 -22.64 9.27 -4.04
C SER A 99 -23.23 8.53 -2.83
N VAL A 100 -22.37 7.96 -1.96
CA VAL A 100 -22.78 7.24 -0.74
C VAL A 100 -22.53 8.04 0.55
N GLY A 101 -22.26 9.34 0.43
CA GLY A 101 -22.24 10.29 1.55
C GLY A 101 -20.89 10.52 2.20
N TRP A 102 -19.78 10.10 1.59
CA TRP A 102 -18.45 10.52 2.04
C TRP A 102 -18.16 11.96 1.61
N ALA A 103 -17.77 12.81 2.56
CA ALA A 103 -17.33 14.18 2.27
C ALA A 103 -15.91 14.18 1.69
N ASP A 104 -15.61 15.06 0.72
CA ASP A 104 -14.30 15.08 0.04
C ASP A 104 -13.10 15.26 0.99
N HIS A 105 -13.27 15.95 2.12
CA HIS A 105 -12.23 16.13 3.13
C HIS A 105 -12.02 14.92 4.06
N ALA A 106 -12.87 13.89 3.94
CA ALA A 106 -12.89 12.70 4.78
C ALA A 106 -12.33 11.46 4.07
N PHE A 107 -12.02 11.52 2.77
CA PHE A 107 -11.42 10.39 2.07
C PHE A 107 -10.27 10.78 1.14
N ILE A 108 -9.45 9.79 0.79
CA ILE A 108 -8.50 9.86 -0.31
C ILE A 108 -8.56 8.57 -1.11
N VAL A 109 -8.56 8.71 -2.43
CA VAL A 109 -8.37 7.59 -3.35
C VAL A 109 -6.93 7.61 -3.86
N LEU A 110 -6.26 6.47 -3.66
CA LEU A 110 -4.96 6.16 -4.22
C LEU A 110 -5.13 5.19 -5.38
N ALA A 111 -4.57 5.55 -6.54
CA ALA A 111 -4.51 4.68 -7.70
C ALA A 111 -3.03 4.43 -8.01
N ILE A 112 -2.47 3.33 -7.51
CA ILE A 112 -1.03 3.07 -7.56
C ILE A 112 -0.66 2.59 -8.97
N ASP A 113 0.32 3.24 -9.60
CA ASP A 113 0.66 3.01 -11.01
C ASP A 113 2.14 2.70 -11.23
N PRO A 114 2.49 1.61 -11.93
CA PRO A 114 1.64 0.45 -12.21
C PRO A 114 1.02 -0.25 -10.98
N GLU A 115 1.72 -0.37 -9.85
CA GLU A 115 1.35 -1.32 -8.79
C GLU A 115 2.09 -1.11 -7.45
N LEU A 116 1.57 -1.72 -6.40
CA LEU A 116 2.07 -1.61 -5.02
C LEU A 116 3.53 -2.04 -4.82
N GLU A 117 4.02 -3.04 -5.55
CA GLU A 117 5.36 -3.62 -5.34
C GLU A 117 6.48 -2.59 -5.52
N GLN A 118 6.19 -1.46 -6.18
CA GLN A 118 7.11 -0.33 -6.24
C GLN A 118 7.47 0.27 -4.89
N TRP A 119 6.58 0.17 -3.90
CA TRP A 119 6.82 0.64 -2.53
C TRP A 119 7.70 -0.35 -1.75
N ILE A 120 7.73 -1.60 -2.18
CA ILE A 120 8.41 -2.74 -1.54
C ILE A 120 9.88 -2.80 -1.95
N TRP A 121 10.17 -2.54 -3.23
CA TRP A 121 11.52 -2.64 -3.75
C TRP A 121 12.44 -1.55 -3.20
N GLN A 122 13.40 -2.00 -2.39
CA GLN A 122 14.51 -1.21 -1.90
C GLN A 122 15.75 -2.10 -1.84
N ASP A 123 16.92 -1.50 -2.03
CA ASP A 123 18.18 -2.19 -1.76
C ASP A 123 18.39 -2.28 -0.24
N SER A 124 17.95 -3.40 0.35
CA SER A 124 17.84 -3.55 1.79
C SER A 124 18.02 -5.01 2.22
N VAL A 125 18.94 -5.23 3.16
CA VAL A 125 19.14 -6.52 3.83
C VAL A 125 17.86 -7.06 4.48
N HIS A 126 16.92 -6.19 4.85
CA HIS A 126 15.64 -6.61 5.42
C HIS A 126 14.71 -7.22 4.37
N VAL A 127 14.71 -6.69 3.14
CA VAL A 127 13.98 -7.28 2.00
C VAL A 127 14.57 -8.65 1.71
N GLU A 128 15.89 -8.75 1.62
CA GLU A 128 16.60 -10.00 1.36
C GLU A 128 16.30 -11.07 2.41
N ALA A 129 16.31 -10.71 3.69
CA ALA A 129 16.01 -11.63 4.78
C ALA A 129 14.59 -12.20 4.70
N VAL A 130 13.58 -11.37 4.35
CA VAL A 130 12.20 -11.84 4.17
C VAL A 130 12.08 -12.73 2.93
N LEU A 131 12.79 -12.38 1.85
CA LEU A 131 12.83 -13.17 0.62
C LEU A 131 13.76 -14.40 0.70
N LYS A 132 14.38 -14.66 1.86
CA LYS A 132 15.33 -15.75 2.09
C LYS A 132 16.50 -15.75 1.09
N HIS A 133 16.88 -14.58 0.60
CA HIS A 133 18.04 -14.41 -0.27
C HIS A 133 19.31 -14.37 0.58
N SER A 134 20.31 -15.17 0.20
CA SER A 134 21.60 -15.24 0.88
C SER A 134 22.67 -14.48 0.09
N ARG A 135 23.52 -13.75 0.80
CA ARG A 135 24.71 -13.11 0.24
C ARG A 135 25.92 -14.07 0.32
N PRO A 136 26.95 -13.87 -0.52
CA PRO A 136 27.01 -13.02 -1.72
C PRO A 136 26.45 -13.72 -2.98
N PRO A 137 26.02 -12.97 -4.03
CA PRO A 137 25.90 -11.51 -4.11
C PRO A 137 24.62 -10.99 -3.42
N SER A 138 24.45 -9.67 -3.30
CA SER A 138 23.17 -9.06 -2.88
C SER A 138 22.04 -9.41 -3.84
N LEU A 139 20.78 -9.26 -3.39
CA LEU A 139 19.64 -9.53 -4.27
C LEU A 139 19.61 -8.57 -5.45
N ARG A 140 19.97 -7.30 -5.23
CA ARG A 140 20.08 -6.29 -6.28
C ARG A 140 21.09 -6.71 -7.35
N GLU A 141 22.31 -7.06 -6.96
CA GLU A 141 23.37 -7.49 -7.88
C GLU A 141 22.96 -8.76 -8.65
N ARG A 142 22.31 -9.72 -7.98
CA ARG A 142 21.80 -10.92 -8.64
C ARG A 142 20.76 -10.57 -9.71
N LEU A 143 19.82 -9.69 -9.41
CA LEU A 143 18.78 -9.26 -10.36
C LEU A 143 19.37 -8.40 -11.49
N GLU A 144 20.43 -7.63 -11.22
CA GLU A 144 21.19 -6.90 -12.25
C GLU A 144 21.87 -7.86 -13.23
N GLN A 145 22.54 -8.90 -12.73
CA GLN A 145 23.17 -9.95 -13.55
C GLN A 145 22.16 -10.71 -14.42
N GLN A 146 20.90 -10.80 -13.96
CA GLN A 146 19.79 -11.43 -14.69
C GLN A 146 19.07 -10.46 -15.64
N GLY A 147 19.48 -9.18 -15.70
CA GLY A 147 18.82 -8.15 -16.51
C GLY A 147 17.45 -7.70 -15.99
N GLN A 148 17.03 -8.17 -14.81
CA GLN A 148 15.73 -7.88 -14.20
C GLN A 148 15.72 -6.58 -13.38
N TRP A 149 16.89 -6.14 -12.89
CA TRP A 149 17.05 -4.85 -12.22
C TRP A 149 18.24 -4.09 -12.82
N PRO A 150 18.01 -3.30 -13.89
CA PRO A 150 19.09 -2.58 -14.57
C PRO A 150 19.83 -1.60 -13.66
N LYS A 151 21.14 -1.44 -13.90
CA LYS A 151 21.98 -0.49 -13.18
C LYS A 151 21.42 0.93 -13.24
N GLY A 152 21.51 1.66 -12.13
CA GLY A 152 21.02 3.04 -12.02
C GLY A 152 19.51 3.18 -11.85
N LYS A 153 18.72 2.12 -11.99
CA LYS A 153 17.29 2.15 -11.66
C LYS A 153 17.07 1.99 -10.15
N SER A 154 16.13 2.75 -9.60
CA SER A 154 15.77 2.68 -8.18
C SER A 154 14.97 1.44 -7.82
N LYS A 155 14.35 0.78 -8.81
CA LYS A 155 13.49 -0.41 -8.70
C LYS A 155 13.51 -1.22 -10.02
N PRO A 156 13.12 -2.51 -10.01
CA PRO A 156 12.93 -3.29 -11.23
C PRO A 156 11.89 -2.67 -12.18
N PRO A 157 12.02 -2.83 -13.52
CA PRO A 157 11.03 -2.35 -14.49
C PRO A 157 9.67 -3.06 -14.41
N LEU A 158 9.67 -4.32 -13.95
CA LEU A 158 8.49 -5.16 -13.73
C LEU A 158 8.43 -5.58 -12.26
N PRO A 159 8.02 -4.68 -11.34
CA PRO A 159 8.15 -4.87 -9.90
C PRO A 159 7.51 -6.15 -9.37
N LYS A 160 6.27 -6.45 -9.76
CA LYS A 160 5.52 -7.61 -9.30
C LYS A 160 6.01 -8.90 -9.88
N GLU A 161 6.23 -8.96 -11.19
CA GLU A 161 6.76 -10.16 -11.83
C GLU A 161 8.14 -10.51 -11.27
N THR A 162 8.97 -9.50 -11.01
CA THR A 162 10.28 -9.70 -10.38
C THR A 162 10.12 -10.26 -8.97
N LEU A 163 9.21 -9.71 -8.17
CA LEU A 163 9.00 -10.17 -6.79
C LEU A 163 8.47 -11.60 -6.76
N GLU A 164 7.49 -11.90 -7.60
CA GLU A 164 6.92 -13.23 -7.75
C GLU A 164 7.96 -14.26 -8.23
N ALA A 165 8.83 -13.87 -9.18
CA ALA A 165 9.92 -14.72 -9.64
C ALA A 165 10.93 -15.01 -8.53
N VAL A 166 11.30 -13.99 -7.72
CA VAL A 166 12.18 -14.19 -6.57
C VAL A 166 11.54 -15.12 -5.56
N ILE A 167 10.26 -14.93 -5.22
CA ILE A 167 9.54 -15.79 -4.26
C ILE A 167 9.50 -17.24 -4.76
N ARG A 168 9.14 -17.43 -6.04
CA ARG A 168 9.05 -18.76 -6.67
C ARG A 168 10.37 -19.52 -6.66
N ASN A 169 11.47 -18.81 -6.85
CA ASN A 169 12.82 -19.39 -6.90
C ASN A 169 13.50 -19.52 -5.54
N SER A 170 12.88 -19.01 -4.47
CA SER A 170 13.45 -19.01 -3.12
C SER A 170 13.09 -20.28 -2.36
N ARG A 171 14.10 -21.07 -1.98
CA ARG A 171 13.90 -22.34 -1.27
C ARG A 171 13.19 -22.10 0.07
N GLY A 172 12.12 -22.86 0.30
CA GLY A 172 11.35 -22.81 1.54
C GLY A 172 10.51 -21.54 1.71
N LEU A 173 10.39 -20.69 0.69
CA LEU A 173 9.44 -19.59 0.67
C LEU A 173 8.21 -20.01 -0.15
N ARG A 174 7.01 -19.71 0.36
CA ARG A 174 5.75 -19.95 -0.35
C ARG A 174 5.09 -18.62 -0.64
N ARG A 175 4.41 -18.51 -1.79
CA ARG A 175 3.60 -17.32 -2.11
C ARG A 175 2.56 -17.12 -1.00
N SER A 176 2.59 -15.92 -0.40
CA SER A 176 1.65 -15.52 0.64
C SER A 176 1.65 -13.99 0.76
N SER A 177 0.46 -13.41 0.95
CA SER A 177 0.30 -11.97 1.19
C SER A 177 1.05 -11.51 2.44
N ALA A 178 1.28 -12.41 3.41
CA ALA A 178 2.05 -12.11 4.62
C ALA A 178 3.50 -11.67 4.32
N ILE A 179 4.07 -12.07 3.17
CA ILE A 179 5.40 -11.60 2.74
C ILE A 179 5.42 -10.07 2.61
N TYR A 180 4.35 -9.50 2.05
CA TYR A 180 4.21 -8.06 1.83
C TYR A 180 4.15 -7.30 3.17
N GLY A 181 3.42 -7.85 4.13
CA GLY A 181 3.38 -7.32 5.50
C GLY A 181 4.72 -7.41 6.22
N GLN A 182 5.44 -8.53 6.06
CA GLN A 182 6.77 -8.69 6.65
C GLN A 182 7.80 -7.72 6.08
N ILE A 183 7.77 -7.44 4.77
CA ILE A 183 8.66 -6.47 4.14
C ILE A 183 8.34 -5.05 4.62
N SER A 184 7.08 -4.63 4.50
CA SER A 184 6.64 -3.27 4.89
C SER A 184 6.83 -2.96 6.38
N HIS A 185 6.79 -3.98 7.24
CA HIS A 185 7.11 -3.84 8.66
C HIS A 185 8.59 -3.51 8.93
N LYS A 186 9.50 -4.05 8.12
CA LYS A 186 10.95 -3.90 8.33
C LYS A 186 11.57 -2.75 7.53
N VAL A 187 11.00 -2.41 6.39
CA VAL A 187 11.62 -1.48 5.44
C VAL A 187 11.15 -0.05 5.69
N SER A 188 12.08 0.91 5.70
CA SER A 188 11.71 2.33 5.85
C SER A 188 11.07 2.86 4.57
N VAL A 189 9.95 3.57 4.70
CA VAL A 189 9.29 4.26 3.58
C VAL A 189 9.69 5.74 3.50
N LYS A 190 10.59 6.22 4.37
CA LYS A 190 11.01 7.62 4.46
C LYS A 190 11.53 8.18 3.12
N ASN A 191 12.14 7.32 2.31
CA ASN A 191 12.70 7.69 1.01
C ASN A 191 11.87 7.19 -0.18
N CYS A 192 10.65 6.69 0.05
CA CYS A 192 9.77 6.27 -1.05
C CYS A 192 9.39 7.51 -1.88
N LYS A 193 9.83 7.56 -3.14
CA LYS A 193 9.55 8.68 -4.06
C LYS A 193 8.31 8.49 -4.92
N ASP A 194 7.53 7.44 -4.62
CA ASP A 194 6.31 7.18 -5.35
C ASP A 194 5.26 8.30 -5.15
N PRO A 195 4.66 8.84 -6.22
CA PRO A 195 3.70 9.94 -6.11
C PRO A 195 2.48 9.62 -5.24
N GLU A 196 1.91 8.41 -5.34
CA GLU A 196 0.73 8.04 -4.56
C GLU A 196 1.07 7.81 -3.09
N PHE A 197 2.25 7.24 -2.81
CA PHE A 197 2.74 7.16 -1.44
C PHE A 197 2.93 8.56 -0.83
N GLN A 198 3.51 9.51 -1.58
CA GLN A 198 3.66 10.89 -1.10
C GLN A 198 2.31 11.58 -0.88
N ARG A 199 1.32 11.33 -1.73
CA ARG A 199 -0.06 11.83 -1.53
C ARG A 199 -0.70 11.25 -0.29
N LEU A 200 -0.55 9.96 -0.02
CA LEU A 200 -1.00 9.33 1.22
C LEU A 200 -0.37 9.99 2.44
N VAL A 201 0.95 10.15 2.46
CA VAL A 201 1.68 10.78 3.58
C VAL A 201 1.19 12.20 3.81
N ALA A 202 1.09 13.00 2.75
CA ALA A 202 0.58 14.37 2.83
C ALA A 202 -0.84 14.43 3.40
N GLN A 203 -1.72 13.52 2.96
CA GLN A 203 -3.10 13.46 3.44
C GLN A 203 -3.19 13.05 4.91
N LEU A 204 -2.42 12.04 5.33
CA LEU A 204 -2.37 11.60 6.73
C LEU A 204 -1.84 12.72 7.64
N ARG A 205 -0.85 13.50 7.18
CA ARG A 205 -0.37 14.69 7.91
C ARG A 205 -1.44 15.77 8.03
N ALA A 206 -2.22 15.99 6.98
CA ALA A 206 -3.31 16.95 7.00
C ALA A 206 -4.47 16.52 7.92
N TRP A 207 -4.76 15.21 7.99
CA TRP A 207 -5.79 14.68 8.88
C TRP A 207 -5.34 14.53 10.34
N PHE A 208 -4.05 14.29 10.57
CA PHE A 208 -3.46 14.06 11.89
C PHE A 208 -2.22 14.96 12.05
N PRO A 209 -2.39 16.29 12.15
CA PRO A 209 -1.28 17.21 12.28
C PRO A 209 -0.54 16.99 13.60
N LEU A 210 0.79 17.21 13.62
CA LEU A 210 1.54 17.24 14.88
C LEU A 210 0.97 18.37 15.75
N GLU A 211 0.71 18.08 17.02
CA GLU A 211 0.38 19.13 17.99
C GLU A 211 1.53 20.14 17.98
N THR A 212 1.21 21.40 17.69
CA THR A 212 2.18 22.47 17.88
C THR A 212 2.20 22.72 19.38
N PRO A 213 3.35 22.58 20.08
CA PRO A 213 3.40 22.95 21.48
C PRO A 213 3.00 24.44 21.59
N THR A 214 1.85 24.69 22.21
CA THR A 214 1.38 26.03 22.63
C THR A 214 2.28 26.60 23.69
#